data_AF-A0A7Z9X0F7-F1
#
_entry.id   AF-A0A7Z9X0F7-F1
#
_cell.length_a   1.000
_cell.length_b   1.000
_cell.length_c   1.000
_cell.angle_alpha   90.00
_cell.angle_beta   90.00
_cell.angle_gamma   90.00
#
_symmetry.space_group_name_H-M   'P 1'
#
loop_
_entity.id
_entity.type
_entity.pdbx_description
1 polymer ?
#
loop_
_entity_poly.entity_id
_entity_poly.type
_entity_poly.pdbx_seq_one_letter_code
_entity_poly.pdbx_strand_id
1 'polypeptide(L)'
;MTGETVYPESEAVFNRAGKPVAIIKDRDATLNKGVRLWSDQQVHPVPTIDDIGHTIATSLKAQFEKLNIYKRFTALVSHGAKCLRQTELAFLMPPKLRSKGRFQSIGKLGEWAEKMLHVFAVSGNAEEGSQLAKLRKAFPHFSQSRDFIVRFASTTKIISQVMEILKNNGLDKTTYKQCFELSRKLPRNSKVKKCLQSWLKKHYIIQKNLTALPLPVSSDIIESLFGNFKHIIERSPQADMNRTVLLIPALCGKLTGTTVTQALRQASQADIEGWEKKHIPYTVRKKRHAFFNGGNSQKVGKDNTLKKHFSTA
;
A
#
# COMPACT_ATOMS: atom_id res chain seq x y z
N MET A 1 -5.72 17.64 5.85
CA MET A 1 -4.26 17.51 5.84
C MET A 1 -3.76 18.14 4.55
N THR A 2 -2.84 19.10 4.64
CA THR A 2 -2.20 19.79 3.51
C THR A 2 -0.68 19.58 3.59
N GLY A 3 0.09 19.93 2.55
CA GLY A 3 1.55 19.78 2.61
C GLY A 3 2.16 20.62 3.73
N GLU A 4 1.54 21.76 4.01
CA GLU A 4 1.86 22.68 5.09
C GLU A 4 1.61 22.09 6.47
N THR A 5 0.65 21.18 6.64
CA THR A 5 0.44 20.48 7.92
C THR A 5 1.38 19.29 8.10
N VAL A 6 1.88 18.70 7.01
CA VAL A 6 2.84 17.58 7.06
C VAL A 6 4.23 18.05 7.52
N TYR A 7 4.62 19.27 7.14
CA TYR A 7 5.89 19.88 7.57
C TYR A 7 6.10 19.88 9.11
N PRO A 8 5.24 20.55 9.91
CA PRO A 8 5.45 20.65 11.36
C PRO A 8 5.31 19.30 12.07
N GLU A 9 4.46 18.39 11.56
CA GLU A 9 4.36 17.02 12.07
C GLU A 9 5.66 16.24 11.86
N SER A 10 6.27 16.36 10.68
CA SER A 10 7.54 15.71 10.35
C SER A 10 8.67 16.26 11.20
N GLU A 11 8.73 17.58 11.39
CA GLU A 11 9.72 18.24 12.24
C GLU A 11 9.63 17.77 13.69
N ALA A 12 8.42 17.68 14.26
CA ALA A 12 8.23 17.17 15.61
C ALA A 12 8.73 15.72 15.77
N VAL A 13 8.49 14.86 14.77
CA VAL A 13 8.97 13.47 14.77
C VAL A 13 10.49 13.42 14.67
N PHE A 14 11.11 14.16 13.75
CA PHE A 14 12.55 14.14 13.54
C PHE A 14 13.33 14.78 14.69
N ASN A 15 12.77 15.77 15.37
CA ASN A 15 13.37 16.33 16.59
C ASN A 15 13.45 15.30 17.72
N ARG A 16 12.53 14.34 17.76
CA ARG A 16 12.53 13.26 18.75
C ARG A 16 13.36 12.05 18.32
N ALA A 17 13.28 11.66 17.05
CA ALA A 17 13.88 10.43 16.53
C ALA A 17 15.30 10.63 15.93
N GLY A 18 15.73 11.88 15.78
CA GLY A 18 16.91 12.24 15.01
C GLY A 18 16.56 12.61 13.56
N LYS A 19 17.39 13.48 12.97
CA LYS A 19 17.20 13.92 11.58
C LYS A 19 17.51 12.77 10.61
N PRO A 20 16.62 12.47 9.65
CA PRO A 20 16.85 11.41 8.68
C PRO A 20 17.96 11.78 7.68
N VAL A 21 18.75 10.79 7.28
CA VAL A 21 19.73 10.92 6.18
C VAL A 21 19.07 10.80 4.80
N ALA A 22 17.89 10.19 4.73
CA ALA A 22 17.05 10.10 3.53
C ALA A 22 15.59 9.80 3.92
N ILE A 23 14.65 10.16 3.05
CA ILE A 23 13.22 9.93 3.29
C ILE A 23 12.63 9.10 2.15
N ILE A 24 12.10 7.91 2.47
CA ILE A 24 11.32 7.08 1.54
C ILE A 24 9.86 7.46 1.64
N LYS A 25 9.21 7.70 0.51
CA LYS A 25 7.79 8.08 0.46
C LYS A 25 7.10 7.62 -0.82
N ASP A 26 5.78 7.56 -0.77
CA ASP A 26 4.96 7.37 -1.95
C ASP A 26 4.88 8.66 -2.81
N ARG A 27 3.96 8.67 -3.77
CA ARG A 27 3.76 9.80 -4.69
C ARG A 27 2.61 10.71 -4.31
N ASP A 28 2.13 10.65 -3.07
CA ASP A 28 1.08 11.56 -2.60
C ASP A 28 1.53 13.02 -2.71
N ALA A 29 0.68 13.88 -3.28
CA ALA A 29 1.03 15.27 -3.56
C ALA A 29 1.22 16.08 -2.27
N THR A 30 0.44 15.76 -1.23
CA THR A 30 0.49 16.40 0.09
C THR A 30 1.81 16.05 0.78
N LEU A 31 2.15 14.76 0.81
CA LEU A 31 3.40 14.26 1.38
C LEU A 31 4.61 14.79 0.62
N ASN A 32 4.58 14.78 -0.71
CA ASN A 32 5.64 15.35 -1.55
C ASN A 32 5.91 16.81 -1.24
N LYS A 33 4.85 17.62 -1.08
CA LYS A 33 4.97 19.04 -0.75
C LYS A 33 5.55 19.23 0.65
N GLY A 34 5.01 18.54 1.66
CA GLY A 34 5.47 18.66 3.05
C GLY A 34 6.93 18.25 3.23
N VAL A 35 7.34 17.10 2.66
CA VAL A 35 8.72 16.62 2.73
C VAL A 35 9.68 17.56 2.00
N ARG A 36 9.28 18.12 0.85
CA ARG A 36 10.10 19.12 0.14
C ARG A 36 10.29 20.37 0.99
N LEU A 37 9.19 20.94 1.50
CA LEU A 37 9.25 22.11 2.36
C LEU A 37 10.16 21.88 3.57
N TRP A 38 10.10 20.70 4.19
CA TRP A 38 10.98 20.35 5.31
C TRP A 38 12.45 20.22 4.90
N SER A 39 12.71 19.52 3.80
CA SER A 39 14.06 19.22 3.31
C SER A 39 14.80 20.48 2.87
N ASP A 40 14.10 21.41 2.22
CA ASP A 40 14.67 22.67 1.72
C ASP A 40 15.09 23.62 2.87
N GLN A 41 14.60 23.42 4.10
CA GLN A 41 15.01 24.18 5.29
C GLN A 41 16.25 23.59 5.99
N GLN A 42 16.73 22.43 5.56
CA GLN A 42 17.93 21.82 6.15
C GLN A 42 19.20 22.41 5.52
N VAL A 43 20.29 22.50 6.30
CA VAL A 43 21.61 22.99 5.82
C VAL A 43 22.05 22.24 4.56
N HIS A 44 21.77 20.94 4.51
CA HIS A 44 21.88 20.14 3.31
C HIS A 44 20.53 19.46 3.03
N PRO A 45 19.93 19.66 1.84
CA PRO A 45 18.68 19.01 1.49
C PRO A 45 18.77 17.49 1.63
N VAL A 46 17.85 16.93 2.40
CA VAL A 46 17.75 15.49 2.62
C VAL A 46 17.19 14.81 1.36
N PRO A 47 17.89 13.82 0.78
CA PRO A 47 17.44 13.14 -0.42
C PRO A 47 16.13 12.38 -0.18
N THR A 48 15.27 12.40 -1.20
CA THR A 48 14.01 11.64 -1.20
C THR A 48 14.10 10.44 -2.12
N ILE A 49 13.64 9.31 -1.61
CA ILE A 49 13.57 8.03 -2.31
C ILE A 49 12.10 7.81 -2.65
N ASP A 50 11.79 7.76 -3.94
CA ASP A 50 10.44 7.51 -4.42
C ASP A 50 10.15 6.02 -4.33
N ASP A 51 9.07 5.63 -3.65
CA ASP A 51 8.66 4.22 -3.57
C ASP A 51 8.49 3.64 -4.98
N ILE A 52 9.23 2.55 -5.25
CA ILE A 52 9.24 1.91 -6.57
C ILE A 52 7.87 1.31 -6.92
N GLY A 53 7.16 0.72 -5.95
CA GLY A 53 5.85 0.09 -6.15
C GLY A 53 4.81 1.10 -6.62
N HIS A 54 4.70 2.23 -5.93
CA HIS A 54 3.82 3.35 -6.30
C HIS A 54 4.24 3.99 -7.62
N THR A 55 5.54 4.15 -7.85
CA THR A 55 6.08 4.70 -9.09
C THR A 55 5.70 3.84 -10.29
N ILE A 56 5.93 2.54 -10.22
CA ILE A 56 5.64 1.62 -11.31
C ILE A 56 4.13 1.42 -11.48
N ALA A 57 3.35 1.30 -10.41
CA ALA A 57 1.90 1.22 -10.48
C ALA A 57 1.29 2.43 -11.21
N THR A 58 1.78 3.64 -10.92
CA THR A 58 1.38 4.87 -11.62
C THR A 58 1.72 4.79 -13.12
N SER A 59 2.90 4.26 -13.47
CA SER A 59 3.32 4.13 -14.86
C SER A 59 2.51 3.07 -15.63
N LEU A 60 2.24 1.93 -15.00
CA LEU A 60 1.37 0.88 -15.55
C LEU A 60 -0.05 1.41 -15.80
N LYS A 61 -0.59 2.17 -14.84
CA LYS A 61 -1.88 2.86 -14.97
C LYS A 61 -1.88 3.79 -16.19
N ALA A 62 -0.86 4.65 -16.29
CA ALA A 62 -0.72 5.60 -17.41
C ALA A 62 -0.50 4.92 -18.78
N GLN A 63 0.03 3.70 -18.80
CA GLN A 63 0.22 2.92 -20.02
C GLN A 63 -1.06 2.21 -20.48
N PHE A 64 -1.82 1.60 -19.56
CA PHE A 64 -2.88 0.68 -19.92
C PHE A 64 -4.30 1.18 -19.67
N GLU A 65 -4.55 1.96 -18.60
CA GLU A 65 -5.92 2.22 -18.11
C GLU A 65 -6.83 2.91 -19.14
N LYS A 66 -6.26 3.81 -19.95
CA LYS A 66 -7.03 4.56 -20.95
C LYS A 66 -7.29 3.77 -22.23
N LEU A 67 -6.64 2.61 -22.44
CA LEU A 67 -6.81 1.82 -23.65
C LEU A 67 -8.18 1.15 -23.68
N ASN A 68 -8.92 1.31 -24.78
CA ASN A 68 -10.24 0.68 -24.94
C ASN A 68 -10.15 -0.85 -24.82
N ILE A 69 -9.09 -1.46 -25.35
CA ILE A 69 -8.87 -2.91 -25.23
C ILE A 69 -8.67 -3.35 -23.78
N TYR A 70 -8.02 -2.55 -22.93
CA TYR A 70 -7.87 -2.85 -21.50
C TYR A 70 -9.21 -2.74 -20.76
N LYS A 71 -10.00 -1.71 -21.04
CA LYS A 71 -11.34 -1.54 -20.46
C LYS A 71 -12.24 -2.71 -20.83
N ARG A 72 -12.24 -3.10 -22.11
CA ARG A 72 -12.97 -4.28 -22.60
C ARG A 72 -12.50 -5.56 -21.90
N PHE A 73 -11.20 -5.80 -21.85
CA PHE A 73 -10.62 -6.97 -21.20
C PHE A 73 -11.00 -7.04 -19.71
N THR A 74 -10.86 -5.96 -18.96
CA THR A 74 -11.21 -5.95 -17.53
C THR A 74 -12.71 -6.09 -17.26
N ALA A 75 -13.57 -5.58 -18.15
CA ALA A 75 -15.00 -5.83 -18.10
C ALA A 75 -15.33 -7.31 -18.34
N LEU A 76 -14.69 -7.94 -19.35
CA LEU A 76 -14.84 -9.36 -19.66
C LEU A 76 -14.38 -10.24 -18.49
N VAL A 77 -13.23 -9.94 -17.90
CA VAL A 77 -12.72 -10.61 -16.69
C VAL A 77 -13.72 -10.51 -15.55
N SER A 78 -14.27 -9.32 -15.31
CA SER A 78 -15.25 -9.09 -14.24
C SER A 78 -16.56 -9.84 -14.48
N HIS A 79 -17.01 -9.92 -15.73
CA HIS A 79 -18.18 -10.69 -16.13
C HIS A 79 -17.95 -12.20 -15.92
N GLY A 80 -16.89 -12.76 -16.48
CA GLY A 80 -16.58 -14.19 -16.33
C GLY A 80 -16.36 -14.59 -14.87
N ALA A 81 -15.76 -13.72 -14.05
CA ALA A 81 -15.65 -13.95 -12.60
C ALA A 81 -17.01 -14.08 -11.90
N LYS A 82 -18.06 -13.39 -12.39
CA LYS A 82 -19.42 -13.54 -11.87
C LYS A 82 -20.04 -14.84 -12.34
N CYS A 83 -19.90 -15.16 -13.63
CA CYS A 83 -20.42 -16.40 -14.21
C CYS A 83 -19.85 -17.66 -13.55
N LEU A 84 -18.57 -17.64 -13.16
CA LEU A 84 -17.91 -18.82 -12.60
C LEU A 84 -18.08 -19.01 -11.07
N ARG A 85 -18.51 -17.98 -10.33
CA ARG A 85 -18.41 -17.94 -8.85
C ARG A 85 -19.11 -19.07 -8.11
N GLN A 86 -20.23 -19.55 -8.65
CA GLN A 86 -21.05 -20.59 -8.04
C GLN A 86 -21.17 -21.79 -8.99
N THR A 87 -20.06 -22.13 -9.63
CA THR A 87 -19.96 -23.26 -10.56
C THR A 87 -18.80 -24.14 -10.16
N GLU A 88 -18.77 -25.37 -10.68
CA GLU A 88 -17.65 -26.30 -10.58
C GLU A 88 -16.34 -25.74 -11.16
N LEU A 89 -16.42 -24.69 -11.98
CA LEU A 89 -15.28 -24.00 -12.58
C LEU A 89 -14.79 -22.78 -11.77
N ALA A 90 -15.27 -22.59 -10.54
CA ALA A 90 -14.86 -21.47 -9.68
C ALA A 90 -13.33 -21.41 -9.43
N PHE A 91 -12.64 -22.56 -9.50
CA PHE A 91 -11.18 -22.63 -9.36
C PHE A 91 -10.40 -21.94 -10.50
N LEU A 92 -11.06 -21.66 -11.64
CA LEU A 92 -10.49 -20.93 -12.78
C LEU A 92 -10.78 -19.43 -12.76
N MET A 93 -11.45 -18.94 -11.71
CA MET A 93 -11.79 -17.53 -11.60
C MET A 93 -10.56 -16.62 -11.68
N PRO A 94 -10.68 -15.45 -12.34
CA PRO A 94 -9.61 -14.47 -12.34
C PRO A 94 -9.36 -13.91 -10.94
N PRO A 95 -8.13 -13.43 -10.67
CA PRO A 95 -7.82 -12.76 -9.42
C PRO A 95 -8.68 -11.51 -9.24
N LYS A 96 -9.10 -11.26 -8.00
CA LYS A 96 -9.92 -10.08 -7.65
C LYS A 96 -9.16 -8.78 -7.92
N LEU A 97 -9.64 -8.00 -8.87
CA LEU A 97 -9.11 -6.67 -9.16
C LEU A 97 -9.65 -5.66 -8.15
N ARG A 98 -8.77 -5.01 -7.38
CA ARG A 98 -9.15 -4.00 -6.39
C ARG A 98 -9.68 -2.73 -7.08
N SER A 99 -10.53 -1.97 -6.40
CA SER A 99 -10.99 -0.66 -6.89
C SER A 99 -9.85 0.36 -6.83
N LYS A 100 -9.20 0.48 -5.66
CA LYS A 100 -8.02 1.31 -5.36
C LYS A 100 -6.74 0.47 -5.43
N GLY A 101 -5.62 1.09 -5.81
CA GLY A 101 -4.30 0.44 -5.82
C GLY A 101 -4.15 -0.74 -6.81
N ARG A 102 -5.10 -0.93 -7.73
CA ARG A 102 -5.17 -2.13 -8.59
C ARG A 102 -3.90 -2.41 -9.39
N PHE A 103 -3.18 -1.36 -9.78
CA PHE A 103 -1.94 -1.44 -10.54
C PHE A 103 -0.71 -1.86 -9.71
N GLN A 104 -0.79 -1.83 -8.37
CA GLN A 104 0.27 -2.37 -7.51
C GLN A 104 0.27 -3.91 -7.51
N SER A 105 -0.88 -4.56 -7.75
CA SER A 105 -1.03 -6.02 -7.73
C SER A 105 -1.47 -6.60 -9.08
N ILE A 106 -1.30 -5.85 -10.17
CA ILE A 106 -1.88 -6.18 -11.47
C ILE A 106 -1.19 -7.36 -12.16
N GLY A 107 0.04 -7.70 -11.76
CA GLY A 107 0.79 -8.82 -12.34
C GLY A 107 0.05 -10.15 -12.27
N LYS A 108 -0.65 -10.41 -11.15
CA LYS A 108 -1.46 -11.63 -10.97
C LYS A 108 -2.53 -11.78 -12.07
N LEU A 109 -3.12 -10.66 -12.51
CA LEU A 109 -4.10 -10.67 -13.60
C LEU A 109 -3.45 -10.99 -14.95
N GLY A 110 -2.25 -10.45 -15.21
CA GLY A 110 -1.48 -10.76 -16.41
C GLY A 110 -1.12 -12.25 -16.50
N GLU A 111 -0.60 -12.81 -15.41
CA GLU A 111 -0.25 -14.25 -15.32
C GLU A 111 -1.48 -15.16 -15.52
N TRP A 112 -2.59 -14.84 -14.86
CA TRP A 112 -3.84 -15.59 -15.04
C TRP A 112 -4.31 -15.50 -16.50
N ALA A 113 -4.27 -14.32 -17.11
CA ALA A 113 -4.77 -14.12 -18.47
C ALA A 113 -3.91 -14.85 -19.51
N GLU A 114 -2.59 -14.88 -19.33
CA GLU A 114 -1.67 -15.65 -20.17
C GLU A 114 -1.98 -17.15 -20.09
N LYS A 115 -2.18 -17.70 -18.88
CA LYS A 115 -2.60 -19.10 -18.70
C LYS A 115 -3.93 -19.39 -19.41
N MET A 116 -4.91 -18.50 -19.29
CA MET A 116 -6.21 -18.66 -19.96
C MET A 116 -6.12 -18.62 -21.48
N LEU A 117 -5.16 -17.88 -22.07
CA LEU A 117 -4.95 -17.92 -23.52
C LEU A 117 -4.60 -19.33 -24.02
N HIS A 118 -3.85 -20.11 -23.25
CA HIS A 118 -3.53 -21.50 -23.60
C HIS A 118 -4.78 -22.39 -23.54
N VAL A 119 -5.62 -22.20 -22.53
CA VAL A 119 -6.91 -22.93 -22.40
C VAL A 119 -7.82 -22.63 -23.59
N PHE A 120 -7.89 -21.37 -24.04
CA PHE A 120 -8.71 -20.95 -25.17
C PHE A 120 -8.07 -21.20 -26.54
N ALA A 121 -6.82 -21.70 -26.61
CA ALA A 121 -6.14 -21.98 -27.87
C ALA A 121 -6.63 -23.26 -28.56
N VAL A 122 -7.35 -24.13 -27.84
CA VAL A 122 -7.95 -25.35 -28.41
C VAL A 122 -8.89 -24.95 -29.55
N SER A 123 -8.62 -25.45 -30.76
CA SER A 123 -9.42 -25.20 -31.96
C SER A 123 -10.68 -26.09 -32.01
N GLY A 124 -11.67 -25.67 -32.80
CA GLY A 124 -12.89 -26.43 -33.02
C GLY A 124 -14.02 -26.15 -32.04
N ASN A 125 -15.18 -26.74 -32.31
CA ASN A 125 -16.35 -26.65 -31.45
C ASN A 125 -16.08 -27.42 -30.16
N ALA A 126 -16.36 -26.78 -29.02
CA ALA A 126 -16.33 -27.48 -27.76
C ALA A 126 -17.62 -28.31 -27.65
N GLU A 127 -17.50 -29.55 -27.21
CA GLU A 127 -18.66 -30.39 -26.93
C GLU A 127 -19.60 -29.69 -25.95
N GLU A 128 -20.91 -29.78 -26.19
CA GLU A 128 -21.91 -29.14 -25.36
C GLU A 128 -21.82 -29.64 -23.91
N GLY A 129 -21.92 -28.73 -22.94
CA GLY A 129 -21.75 -29.06 -21.53
C GLY A 129 -20.31 -29.26 -21.03
N SER A 130 -19.32 -29.38 -21.94
CA SER A 130 -17.91 -29.47 -21.55
C SER A 130 -17.40 -28.25 -20.77
N GLN A 131 -16.31 -28.43 -20.01
CA GLN A 131 -15.67 -27.32 -19.28
C GLN A 131 -15.27 -26.19 -20.24
N LEU A 132 -14.75 -26.52 -21.43
CA LEU A 132 -14.35 -25.54 -22.44
C LEU A 132 -15.54 -24.75 -23.00
N ALA A 133 -16.69 -25.41 -23.25
CA ALA A 133 -17.91 -24.72 -23.68
C ALA A 133 -18.40 -23.72 -22.63
N LYS A 134 -18.44 -24.15 -21.35
CA LYS A 134 -18.80 -23.29 -20.21
C LYS A 134 -17.85 -22.10 -20.07
N LEU A 135 -16.54 -22.32 -20.22
CA LEU A 135 -15.53 -21.24 -20.19
C LEU A 135 -15.69 -20.26 -21.35
N ARG A 136 -15.92 -20.75 -22.57
CA ARG A 136 -16.13 -19.88 -23.75
C ARG A 136 -17.40 -19.04 -23.61
N LYS A 137 -18.45 -19.59 -22.98
CA LYS A 137 -19.67 -18.84 -22.63
C LYS A 137 -19.42 -17.79 -21.54
N ALA A 138 -18.58 -18.09 -20.54
CA ALA A 138 -18.23 -17.15 -19.47
C ALA A 138 -17.27 -16.03 -19.93
N PHE A 139 -16.42 -16.30 -20.93
CA PHE A 139 -15.45 -15.34 -21.47
C PHE A 139 -15.61 -15.22 -23.00
N PRO A 140 -16.73 -14.68 -23.48
CA PRO A 140 -16.98 -14.56 -24.91
C PRO A 140 -15.89 -13.73 -25.59
N HIS A 141 -15.40 -14.25 -26.73
CA HIS A 141 -14.38 -13.59 -27.55
C HIS A 141 -13.08 -13.22 -26.81
N PHE A 142 -12.69 -13.96 -25.77
CA PHE A 142 -11.46 -13.72 -25.00
C PHE A 142 -10.22 -13.60 -25.91
N SER A 143 -10.13 -14.45 -26.92
CA SER A 143 -9.03 -14.48 -27.89
C SER A 143 -8.90 -13.19 -28.73
N GLN A 144 -9.95 -12.36 -28.85
CA GLN A 144 -9.83 -11.04 -29.51
C GLN A 144 -8.90 -10.08 -28.75
N SER A 145 -8.64 -10.35 -27.47
CA SER A 145 -7.68 -9.58 -26.66
C SER A 145 -6.29 -10.21 -26.62
N ARG A 146 -6.00 -11.27 -27.40
CA ARG A 146 -4.74 -12.04 -27.34
C ARG A 146 -3.50 -11.16 -27.38
N ASP A 147 -3.35 -10.33 -28.41
CA ASP A 147 -2.18 -9.47 -28.58
C ASP A 147 -2.00 -8.48 -27.42
N PHE A 148 -3.11 -7.97 -26.90
CA PHE A 148 -3.09 -7.13 -25.72
C PHE A 148 -2.64 -7.93 -24.49
N ILE A 149 -3.24 -9.09 -24.23
CA ILE A 149 -2.94 -9.95 -23.08
C ILE A 149 -1.47 -10.37 -23.09
N VAL A 150 -0.93 -10.83 -24.23
CA VAL A 150 0.49 -11.22 -24.34
C VAL A 150 1.41 -10.06 -23.98
N ARG A 151 1.17 -8.87 -24.54
CA ARG A 151 1.98 -7.67 -24.22
C ARG A 151 1.81 -7.22 -22.77
N PHE A 152 0.60 -7.28 -22.25
CA PHE A 152 0.26 -6.90 -20.88
C PHE A 152 0.93 -7.83 -19.87
N ALA A 153 0.74 -9.14 -20.01
CA ALA A 153 1.32 -10.18 -19.17
C ALA A 153 2.85 -10.12 -19.18
N SER A 154 3.47 -10.03 -20.37
CA SER A 154 4.92 -9.88 -20.50
C SER A 154 5.45 -8.63 -19.79
N THR A 155 4.78 -7.48 -19.97
CA THR A 155 5.15 -6.23 -19.28
C THR A 155 5.05 -6.38 -17.76
N THR A 156 3.94 -6.92 -17.26
CA THR A 156 3.74 -7.06 -15.81
C THR A 156 4.64 -8.11 -15.18
N LYS A 157 5.01 -9.16 -15.92
CA LYS A 157 5.95 -10.20 -15.49
C LYS A 157 7.36 -9.63 -15.30
N ILE A 158 7.87 -8.88 -16.29
CA ILE A 158 9.17 -8.21 -16.18
C ILE A 158 9.18 -7.24 -14.99
N ILE A 159 8.11 -6.46 -14.81
CA ILE A 159 8.00 -5.57 -13.65
C ILE A 159 7.99 -6.36 -12.34
N SER A 160 7.25 -7.46 -12.25
CA SER A 160 7.20 -8.26 -11.02
C SER A 160 8.58 -8.79 -10.64
N GLN A 161 9.38 -9.24 -11.63
CA GLN A 161 10.77 -9.66 -11.42
C GLN A 161 11.66 -8.50 -10.92
N VAL A 162 11.53 -7.30 -11.50
CA VAL A 162 12.27 -6.12 -11.04
C VAL A 162 11.89 -5.76 -9.60
N MET A 163 10.60 -5.80 -9.27
CA MET A 163 10.09 -5.53 -7.94
C MET A 163 10.61 -6.55 -6.91
N GLU A 164 10.62 -7.84 -7.27
CA GLU A 164 11.13 -8.92 -6.44
C GLU A 164 12.63 -8.73 -6.13
N ILE A 165 13.44 -8.37 -7.13
CA ILE A 165 14.87 -8.11 -6.93
C ILE A 165 15.07 -6.92 -5.98
N LEU A 166 14.46 -5.78 -6.29
CA LEU A 166 14.75 -4.53 -5.57
C LEU A 166 14.15 -4.50 -4.17
N LYS A 167 12.98 -5.12 -3.94
CA LYS A 167 12.35 -5.14 -2.62
C LYS A 167 13.05 -6.08 -1.64
N ASN A 168 13.65 -7.16 -2.12
CA ASN A 168 14.34 -8.12 -1.26
C ASN A 168 15.82 -7.76 -1.05
N ASN A 169 16.48 -7.21 -2.06
CA ASN A 169 17.93 -6.97 -2.02
C ASN A 169 18.33 -5.49 -1.95
N GLY A 170 17.37 -4.56 -2.11
CA GLY A 170 17.66 -3.13 -2.25
C GLY A 170 18.27 -2.77 -3.61
N LEU A 171 18.53 -1.47 -3.80
CA LEU A 171 19.20 -0.95 -4.99
C LEU A 171 20.69 -0.76 -4.71
N ASP A 172 21.55 -1.42 -5.48
CA ASP A 172 23.00 -1.21 -5.49
C ASP A 172 23.53 -1.32 -6.93
N LYS A 173 24.86 -1.37 -7.11
CA LYS A 173 25.48 -1.52 -8.44
C LYS A 173 25.04 -2.81 -9.17
N THR A 174 24.87 -3.90 -8.43
CA THR A 174 24.54 -5.23 -8.96
C THR A 174 23.08 -5.28 -9.37
N THR A 175 22.17 -4.93 -8.46
CA THR A 175 20.72 -4.93 -8.72
C THR A 175 20.34 -3.85 -9.73
N TYR A 176 21.03 -2.70 -9.76
CA TYR A 176 20.86 -1.71 -10.83
C TYR A 176 21.09 -2.33 -12.21
N LYS A 177 22.23 -3.00 -12.43
CA LYS A 177 22.56 -3.61 -13.73
C LYS A 177 21.54 -4.68 -14.11
N GLN A 178 21.21 -5.57 -13.16
CA GLN A 178 20.24 -6.64 -13.37
C GLN A 178 18.86 -6.08 -13.77
N CYS A 179 18.34 -5.11 -13.02
CA CYS A 179 17.05 -4.49 -13.31
C CYS A 179 17.07 -3.65 -14.59
N PHE A 180 18.20 -3.02 -14.91
CA PHE A 180 18.36 -2.29 -16.17
C PHE A 180 18.30 -3.24 -17.37
N GLU A 181 18.97 -4.39 -17.33
CA GLU A 181 18.88 -5.39 -18.39
C GLU A 181 17.48 -5.98 -18.52
N LEU A 182 16.78 -6.27 -17.40
CA LEU A 182 15.37 -6.65 -17.44
C LEU A 182 14.51 -5.59 -18.12
N SER A 183 14.74 -4.31 -17.82
CA SER A 183 14.01 -3.20 -18.45
C SER A 183 14.19 -3.15 -19.97
N ARG A 184 15.31 -3.66 -20.51
CA ARG A 184 15.56 -3.66 -21.97
C ARG A 184 14.60 -4.59 -22.71
N LYS A 185 14.11 -5.65 -22.06
CA LYS A 185 13.11 -6.59 -22.58
C LYS A 185 11.71 -5.96 -22.73
N LEU A 186 11.45 -4.81 -22.10
CA LEU A 186 10.19 -4.08 -22.27
C LEU A 186 10.10 -3.43 -23.67
N PRO A 187 8.89 -3.24 -24.22
CA PRO A 187 8.67 -2.61 -25.52
C PRO A 187 9.35 -1.24 -25.64
N ARG A 188 9.91 -0.93 -26.83
CA ARG A 188 10.68 0.31 -27.08
C ARG A 188 9.96 1.59 -26.68
N ASN A 189 8.65 1.69 -26.98
CA ASN A 189 7.81 2.85 -26.69
C ASN A 189 7.00 2.73 -25.39
N SER A 190 7.39 1.84 -24.48
CA SER A 190 6.71 1.64 -23.20
C SER A 190 6.96 2.81 -22.23
N LYS A 191 5.87 3.39 -21.71
CA LYS A 191 5.93 4.38 -20.62
C LYS A 191 6.54 3.76 -19.36
N VAL A 192 6.22 2.50 -19.10
CA VAL A 192 6.77 1.70 -17.99
C VAL A 192 8.29 1.57 -18.10
N LYS A 193 8.81 1.23 -19.29
CA LYS A 193 10.26 1.15 -19.54
C LYS A 193 10.97 2.47 -19.23
N LYS A 194 10.50 3.57 -19.82
CA LYS A 194 11.09 4.91 -19.62
C LYS A 194 11.06 5.32 -18.14
N CYS A 195 9.92 5.07 -17.48
CA CYS A 195 9.76 5.38 -16.06
C CYS A 195 10.72 4.55 -15.18
N LEU A 196 10.82 3.24 -15.40
CA LEU A 196 11.71 2.36 -14.63
C LEU A 196 13.17 2.75 -14.81
N GLN A 197 13.61 2.98 -16.06
CA GLN A 197 14.99 3.37 -16.33
C GLN A 197 15.35 4.73 -15.73
N SER A 198 14.44 5.70 -15.79
CA SER A 198 14.62 7.00 -15.14
C SER A 198 14.70 6.86 -13.62
N TRP A 199 13.80 6.06 -13.03
CA TRP A 199 13.79 5.80 -11.60
C TRP A 199 15.10 5.11 -11.15
N LEU A 200 15.57 4.07 -11.87
CA LEU A 200 16.81 3.36 -11.57
C LEU A 200 18.02 4.31 -11.59
N LYS A 201 18.14 5.14 -12.63
CA LYS A 201 19.24 6.10 -12.75
C LYS A 201 19.24 7.11 -11.61
N LYS A 202 18.08 7.73 -11.34
CA LYS A 202 17.92 8.71 -10.25
C LYS A 202 18.33 8.11 -8.91
N HIS A 203 17.77 6.95 -8.56
CA HIS A 203 17.98 6.37 -7.23
C HIS A 203 19.34 5.70 -7.08
N TYR A 204 19.97 5.28 -8.18
CA TYR A 204 21.35 4.79 -8.13
C TYR A 204 22.36 5.90 -7.83
N ILE A 205 22.12 7.12 -8.34
CA ILE A 205 22.92 8.30 -7.95
C ILE A 205 22.75 8.59 -6.45
N ILE A 206 21.51 8.55 -5.94
CA ILE A 206 21.23 8.71 -4.51
C ILE A 206 21.97 7.65 -3.69
N GLN A 207 21.89 6.38 -4.10
CA GLN A 207 22.56 5.29 -3.38
C GLN A 207 24.06 5.54 -3.26
N LYS A 208 24.76 5.84 -4.37
CA LYS A 208 26.20 6.12 -4.37
C LYS A 208 26.63 7.22 -3.42
N ASN A 209 25.81 8.28 -3.32
CA ASN A 209 26.13 9.43 -2.49
C ASN A 209 25.78 9.20 -1.01
N LEU A 210 24.81 8.33 -0.73
CA LEU A 210 24.28 8.13 0.62
C LEU A 210 24.95 6.99 1.38
N THR A 211 25.21 5.85 0.72
CA THR A 211 25.68 4.65 1.40
C THR A 211 26.32 3.63 0.45
N ALA A 212 27.27 2.84 0.96
CA ALA A 212 27.82 1.69 0.25
C ALA A 212 26.88 0.47 0.28
N LEU A 213 25.89 0.46 1.19
CA LEU A 213 24.91 -0.61 1.32
C LEU A 213 23.80 -0.50 0.25
N PRO A 214 23.05 -1.59 0.00
CA PRO A 214 21.87 -1.50 -0.85
C PRO A 214 20.83 -0.53 -0.30
N LEU A 215 20.38 0.39 -1.16
CA LEU A 215 19.40 1.41 -0.81
C LEU A 215 18.01 0.77 -0.69
N PRO A 216 17.28 0.95 0.42
CA PRO A 216 15.89 0.53 0.51
C PRO A 216 15.03 1.37 -0.44
N VAL A 217 14.14 0.72 -1.19
CA VAL A 217 13.43 1.34 -2.33
C VAL A 217 11.92 1.44 -2.15
N SER A 218 11.39 0.92 -1.04
CA SER A 218 9.95 0.77 -0.85
C SER A 218 9.53 0.93 0.60
N SER A 219 8.33 1.46 0.79
CA SER A 219 7.62 1.56 2.07
C SER A 219 6.77 0.33 2.40
N ASP A 220 6.83 -0.74 1.60
CA ASP A 220 6.11 -2.01 1.84
C ASP A 220 6.29 -2.57 3.26
N ILE A 221 7.46 -2.34 3.89
CA ILE A 221 7.73 -2.78 5.26
C ILE A 221 6.77 -2.12 6.26
N ILE A 222 6.41 -0.86 6.04
CA ILE A 222 5.44 -0.11 6.85
C ILE A 222 4.04 -0.69 6.61
N GLU A 223 3.66 -0.91 5.35
CA GLU A 223 2.36 -1.52 5.02
C GLU A 223 2.22 -2.93 5.60
N SER A 224 3.30 -3.71 5.60
CA SER A 224 3.36 -5.06 6.17
C SER A 224 3.20 -5.03 7.68
N LEU A 225 3.86 -4.09 8.36
CA LEU A 225 3.70 -3.86 9.81
C LEU A 225 2.25 -3.52 10.16
N PHE A 226 1.62 -2.60 9.43
CA PHE A 226 0.21 -2.28 9.63
C PHE A 226 -0.73 -3.42 9.23
N GLY A 227 -0.33 -4.29 8.30
CA GLY A 227 -1.05 -5.51 7.96
C GLY A 227 -1.07 -6.49 9.12
N ASN A 228 0.10 -6.77 9.72
CA ASN A 228 0.23 -7.63 10.89
C ASN A 228 -0.57 -7.07 12.09
N PHE A 229 -0.45 -5.76 12.32
CA PHE A 229 -1.21 -5.05 13.33
C PHE A 229 -2.74 -5.24 13.19
N LYS A 230 -3.28 -5.05 11.97
CA LYS A 230 -4.71 -5.27 11.70
C LYS A 230 -5.12 -6.72 11.93
N HIS A 231 -4.28 -7.67 11.55
CA HIS A 231 -4.56 -9.09 11.74
C HIS A 231 -4.66 -9.47 13.22
N ILE A 232 -3.84 -8.88 14.09
CA ILE A 232 -3.93 -9.07 15.54
C ILE A 232 -5.22 -8.44 16.09
N ILE A 233 -5.54 -7.21 15.67
CA ILE A 233 -6.75 -6.51 16.13
C ILE A 233 -8.03 -7.24 15.74
N GLU A 234 -8.12 -7.78 14.53
CA GLU A 234 -9.31 -8.50 14.04
C GLU A 234 -9.67 -9.72 14.92
N ARG A 235 -8.70 -10.26 15.66
CA ARG A 235 -8.90 -11.38 16.60
C ARG A 235 -9.24 -10.91 18.02
N SER A 236 -9.12 -9.63 18.32
CA SER A 236 -9.41 -9.09 19.65
C SER A 236 -10.92 -8.88 19.83
N PRO A 237 -11.53 -9.37 20.93
CA PRO A 237 -12.94 -9.16 21.23
C PRO A 237 -13.28 -7.68 21.52
N GLN A 238 -12.27 -6.86 21.82
CA GLN A 238 -12.44 -5.43 22.09
C GLN A 238 -11.84 -4.59 20.97
N ALA A 239 -12.71 -3.89 20.23
CA ALA A 239 -12.32 -2.93 19.21
C ALA A 239 -11.82 -1.59 19.81
N ASP A 240 -10.74 -1.61 20.60
CA ASP A 240 -10.06 -0.38 21.05
C ASP A 240 -8.76 -0.13 20.29
N MET A 241 -8.88 0.58 19.16
CA MET A 241 -7.74 0.92 18.32
C MET A 241 -6.73 1.87 19.02
N ASN A 242 -7.19 2.69 19.98
CA ASN A 242 -6.36 3.76 20.53
C ASN A 242 -5.26 3.20 21.44
N ARG A 243 -5.63 2.33 22.38
CA ARG A 243 -4.64 1.63 23.23
C ARG A 243 -3.78 0.68 22.40
N THR A 244 -4.40 0.03 21.42
CA THR A 244 -3.73 -1.02 20.66
C THR A 244 -2.58 -0.47 19.81
N VAL A 245 -2.51 0.83 19.51
CA VAL A 245 -1.36 1.44 18.79
C VAL A 245 0.00 1.14 19.44
N LEU A 246 0.03 0.93 20.77
CA LEU A 246 1.24 0.55 21.50
C LEU A 246 1.77 -0.85 21.13
N LEU A 247 0.98 -1.67 20.43
CA LEU A 247 1.45 -2.93 19.87
C LEU A 247 2.38 -2.72 18.68
N ILE A 248 2.24 -1.64 17.91
CA ILE A 248 3.00 -1.45 16.67
C ILE A 248 4.51 -1.54 16.93
N PRO A 249 5.10 -0.84 17.93
CA PRO A 249 6.52 -1.00 18.26
C PRO A 249 6.88 -2.42 18.73
N ALA A 250 5.99 -3.11 19.43
CA ALA A 250 6.22 -4.48 19.91
C ALA A 250 6.23 -5.53 18.78
N LEU A 251 5.69 -5.20 17.60
CA LEU A 251 5.76 -6.03 16.40
C LEU A 251 7.07 -5.85 15.62
N CYS A 252 7.93 -4.93 16.06
CA CYS A 252 9.22 -4.67 15.44
C CYS A 252 10.36 -5.37 16.21
N GLY A 253 11.36 -5.86 15.47
CA GLY A 253 12.55 -6.50 16.07
C GLY A 253 12.33 -7.97 16.45
N LYS A 254 13.36 -8.57 17.06
CA LYS A 254 13.32 -9.96 17.52
C LYS A 254 12.84 -10.00 18.97
N LEU A 255 11.68 -10.61 19.20
CA LEU A 255 11.15 -10.86 20.55
C LEU A 255 11.86 -12.08 21.14
N THR A 256 12.86 -11.83 21.98
CA THR A 256 13.53 -12.88 22.76
C THR A 256 12.98 -12.89 24.19
N GLY A 257 13.07 -14.03 24.88
CA GLY A 257 12.63 -14.12 26.29
C GLY A 257 13.26 -13.03 27.17
N THR A 258 14.55 -12.76 26.96
CA THR A 258 15.28 -11.68 27.66
C THR A 258 14.71 -10.29 27.37
N THR A 259 14.44 -9.96 26.10
CA THR A 259 13.86 -8.66 25.73
C THR A 259 12.46 -8.49 26.31
N VAL A 260 11.64 -9.55 26.30
CA VAL A 260 10.29 -9.54 26.87
C VAL A 260 10.33 -9.36 28.38
N THR A 261 11.17 -10.12 29.09
CA THR A 261 11.33 -9.99 30.54
C THR A 261 11.81 -8.59 30.93
N GLN A 262 12.76 -8.02 30.19
CA GLN A 262 13.24 -6.66 30.44
C GLN A 262 12.12 -5.63 30.22
N ALA A 263 11.37 -5.73 29.13
CA ALA A 263 10.26 -4.82 28.85
C ALA A 263 9.19 -4.87 29.95
N LEU A 264 8.81 -6.07 30.40
CA LEU A 264 7.83 -6.26 31.49
C LEU A 264 8.32 -5.73 32.85
N ARG A 265 9.64 -5.68 33.08
CA ARG A 265 10.22 -5.06 34.29
C ARG A 265 10.24 -3.53 34.23
N GLN A 266 10.34 -2.96 33.03
CA GLN A 266 10.48 -1.53 32.82
C GLN A 266 9.16 -0.79 32.61
N ALA A 267 8.12 -1.50 32.15
CA ALA A 267 6.80 -0.92 31.90
C ALA A 267 5.74 -1.66 32.72
N SER A 268 5.14 -0.94 33.66
CA SER A 268 4.04 -1.42 34.49
C SER A 268 2.68 -1.16 33.84
N GLN A 269 1.64 -1.80 34.35
CA GLN A 269 0.26 -1.50 33.95
C GLN A 269 -0.12 -0.05 34.26
N ALA A 270 0.39 0.52 35.35
CA ALA A 270 0.16 1.92 35.73
C ALA A 270 0.75 2.90 34.70
N ASP A 271 1.89 2.56 34.08
CA ASP A 271 2.50 3.38 33.03
C ASP A 271 1.61 3.43 31.77
N ILE A 272 0.98 2.31 31.41
CA ILE A 272 0.06 2.21 30.27
C ILE A 272 -1.20 3.05 30.52
N GLU A 273 -1.75 3.00 31.74
CA GLU A 273 -2.92 3.79 32.13
C GLU A 273 -2.61 5.29 32.19
N GLY A 274 -1.45 5.65 32.72
CA GLY A 274 -0.94 7.02 32.71
C GLY A 274 -0.75 7.55 31.29
N TRP A 275 -0.19 6.72 30.39
CA TRP A 275 -0.05 7.06 28.98
C TRP A 275 -1.40 7.27 28.30
N GLU A 276 -2.39 6.39 28.52
CA GLU A 276 -3.73 6.55 27.97
C GLU A 276 -4.35 7.87 28.41
N LYS A 277 -4.33 8.19 29.72
CA LYS A 277 -4.94 9.41 30.25
C LYS A 277 -4.32 10.68 29.64
N LYS A 278 -3.01 10.63 29.33
CA LYS A 278 -2.26 11.74 28.74
C LYS A 278 -2.51 11.90 27.24
N HIS A 279 -2.64 10.82 26.49
CA HIS A 279 -2.60 10.84 25.02
C HIS A 279 -3.92 10.49 24.33
N ILE A 280 -4.85 9.83 25.01
CA ILE A 280 -6.13 9.42 24.44
C ILE A 280 -7.22 10.37 24.97
N PRO A 281 -7.70 11.31 24.15
CA PRO A 281 -8.76 12.24 24.57
C PRO A 281 -10.08 11.50 24.77
N TYR A 282 -11.08 12.19 25.34
CA TYR A 282 -12.41 11.63 25.56
C TYR A 282 -13.11 11.28 24.23
N THR A 283 -13.04 9.99 23.85
CA THR A 283 -13.42 9.51 22.52
C THR A 283 -14.93 9.53 22.31
N VAL A 284 -15.36 9.55 21.05
CA VAL A 284 -16.79 9.44 20.68
C VAL A 284 -17.41 8.15 21.23
N ARG A 285 -16.65 7.06 21.29
CA ARG A 285 -17.10 5.80 21.91
C ARG A 285 -17.33 5.95 23.42
N LYS A 286 -16.43 6.63 24.14
CA LYS A 286 -16.62 6.94 25.57
C LYS A 286 -17.84 7.85 25.77
N LYS A 287 -18.01 8.90 24.94
CA LYS A 287 -19.23 9.75 24.91
C LYS A 287 -20.50 8.91 24.70
N ARG A 288 -20.47 7.99 23.74
CA ARG A 288 -21.60 7.11 23.40
C ARG A 288 -21.95 6.18 24.56
N HIS A 289 -20.97 5.51 25.17
CA HIS A 289 -21.21 4.66 26.34
C HIS A 289 -21.73 5.47 27.53
N ALA A 290 -21.17 6.64 27.82
CA ALA A 290 -21.66 7.50 28.89
C ALA A 290 -23.10 7.97 28.65
N PHE A 291 -23.46 8.27 27.39
CA PHE A 291 -24.82 8.63 27.01
C PHE A 291 -25.81 7.47 27.20
N PHE A 292 -25.47 6.25 26.80
CA PHE A 292 -26.37 5.09 26.93
C PHE A 292 -26.37 4.45 28.33
N ASN A 293 -25.28 4.58 29.09
CA ASN A 293 -25.18 4.08 30.46
C ASN A 293 -25.71 5.10 31.49
N GLY A 294 -25.72 6.39 31.15
CA GLY A 294 -26.42 7.41 31.90
C GLY A 294 -27.91 7.36 31.54
N GLY A 295 -28.74 6.74 32.39
CA GLY A 295 -30.20 6.66 32.21
C GLY A 295 -30.94 7.99 32.32
N ASN A 296 -30.45 9.05 31.68
CA ASN A 296 -31.09 10.36 31.63
C ASN A 296 -31.08 10.91 30.19
N SER A 297 -31.86 10.26 29.34
CA SER A 297 -32.28 10.82 28.04
C SER A 297 -33.27 12.00 28.20
N GLN A 298 -33.60 12.41 29.44
CA GLN A 298 -34.44 13.57 29.75
C GLN A 298 -33.77 14.55 30.72
N LYS A 299 -32.77 15.30 30.25
CA LYS A 299 -32.54 16.69 30.72
C LYS A 299 -32.06 17.54 29.54
N VAL A 300 -32.96 17.78 28.60
CA VAL A 300 -32.85 18.93 27.70
C VAL A 300 -33.46 20.13 28.44
N GLY A 301 -32.69 21.21 28.56
CA GLY A 301 -33.20 22.52 28.93
C GLY A 301 -33.06 22.91 30.41
N LYS A 302 -31.90 23.46 30.77
CA LYS A 302 -31.86 24.76 31.46
C LYS A 302 -30.49 25.40 31.25
N ASP A 303 -30.52 26.46 30.46
CA ASP A 303 -29.52 27.51 30.40
C ASP A 303 -29.00 27.85 31.81
N ASN A 304 -27.70 28.01 31.94
CA ASN A 304 -27.12 28.86 32.99
C ASN A 304 -25.78 29.43 32.49
N THR A 305 -25.94 30.54 31.76
CA THR A 305 -25.23 31.82 31.97
C THR A 305 -23.75 31.77 32.34
N LEU A 306 -22.95 32.28 31.39
CA LEU A 306 -21.66 32.90 31.60
C LEU A 306 -21.64 33.78 32.87
N LYS A 307 -20.81 33.44 33.85
CA LYS A 307 -20.27 34.42 34.80
C LYS A 307 -18.92 34.91 34.27
N LYS A 308 -18.96 36.07 33.61
CA LYS A 308 -17.79 36.97 33.47
C LYS A 308 -17.40 37.42 34.88
N HIS A 309 -16.16 37.17 35.29
CA HIS A 309 -15.53 37.95 36.35
C HIS A 309 -14.89 39.17 35.72
N PHE A 310 -15.55 40.32 35.88
CA PHE A 310 -14.88 41.62 35.97
C PHE A 310 -14.34 41.74 37.40
N SER A 311 -13.05 42.00 37.53
CA SER A 311 -12.46 42.49 38.77
C SER A 311 -12.17 43.98 38.56
N THR A 312 -12.82 44.82 39.37
CA THR A 312 -12.48 46.24 39.55
C THR A 312 -12.01 46.42 40.98
N ALA A 313 -10.75 46.80 41.13
CA ALA A 313 -10.24 47.86 41.98
C ALA A 313 -8.89 48.28 41.39
#